data_AF-A0ABD0N244-F1
#
_entry.id   AF-A0ABD0N244-F1
#
_cell.length_a   1.000
_cell.length_b   1.000
_cell.length_c   1.000
_cell.angle_alpha   90.00
_cell.angle_beta   90.00
_cell.angle_gamma   90.00
#
_symmetry.space_group_name_H-M   'P 1'
#
loop_
_entity.id
_entity.type
_entity.pdbx_description
1 polymer ?
#
loop_
_entity_poly.entity_id
_entity_poly.type
_entity_poly.pdbx_seq_one_letter_code
_entity_poly.pdbx_strand_id
1 'polypeptide(L)'
;MLMEDNLSLEIYINKMKDKDLYKWWGHYLESQSDMEAALHYYDLAQDYLSQVRVHCYLGNIQKASEIANETGNRAASYHVARQYEGQDEISQSVHFYTRAQAYNNAIRLCKENNLDEQLMNLALLSNPEDMMDTAMYYEEKGTHMDRAVMLYHKAGHVSKALELAFATEQFGALQLIAEDLNENSDPALLARCSDFFIKHAQYQKAVELLVAAKK
;
A
#
# COMPACT_ATOMS: atom_id res chain seq x y z
N MET A 1 38.16 32.18 -5.07
CA MET A 1 36.93 31.68 -5.75
C MET A 1 35.90 31.43 -4.64
N LEU A 2 34.61 31.78 -4.76
CA LEU A 2 33.63 31.67 -3.63
C LEU A 2 33.46 30.25 -3.06
N MET A 3 33.94 29.23 -3.78
CA MET A 3 33.98 27.82 -3.37
C MET A 3 35.15 27.48 -2.42
N GLU A 4 36.10 28.39 -2.18
CA GLU A 4 37.29 28.15 -1.34
C GLU A 4 37.14 28.70 0.08
N ASP A 5 36.11 29.51 0.34
CA ASP A 5 35.83 30.10 1.65
C ASP A 5 34.53 29.53 2.22
N ASN A 6 34.64 28.32 2.79
CA ASN A 6 33.53 27.61 3.42
C ASN A 6 32.82 28.45 4.51
N LEU A 7 33.56 29.31 5.22
CA LEU A 7 33.01 30.13 6.29
C LEU A 7 32.10 31.24 5.73
N SER A 8 32.55 31.95 4.69
CA SER A 8 31.73 32.97 4.04
C SER A 8 30.47 32.36 3.41
N LEU A 9 30.59 31.16 2.86
CA LEU A 9 29.48 30.43 2.26
C LEU A 9 28.46 29.98 3.32
N GLU A 10 28.92 29.46 4.45
CA GLU A 10 28.06 29.10 5.59
C GLU A 10 27.31 30.33 6.14
N ILE A 11 28.02 31.46 6.33
CA ILE A 11 27.41 32.72 6.77
C ILE A 11 26.33 33.17 5.79
N TYR A 12 26.60 33.09 4.48
CA TYR A 12 25.63 33.44 3.45
C TYR A 12 24.38 32.55 3.52
N ILE A 13 24.57 31.23 3.61
CA ILE A 13 23.47 30.26 3.67
C ILE A 13 22.59 30.50 4.91
N ASN A 14 23.22 30.68 6.07
CA ASN A 14 22.53 31.01 7.32
C ASN A 14 21.82 32.36 7.30
N LYS A 15 22.33 33.33 6.54
CA LYS A 15 21.69 34.63 6.36
C LYS A 15 20.47 34.55 5.44
N MET A 16 20.55 33.76 4.37
CA MET A 16 19.47 33.63 3.38
C MET A 16 18.28 32.84 3.91
N LYS A 17 18.51 31.88 4.82
CA LYS A 17 17.47 31.02 5.42
C LYS A 17 16.59 30.32 4.39
N ASP A 18 17.20 29.95 3.27
CA ASP A 18 16.54 29.29 2.15
C ASP A 18 16.67 27.77 2.28
N LYS A 19 15.56 27.04 2.10
CA LYS A 19 15.51 25.60 2.30
C LYS A 19 16.35 24.83 1.28
N ASP A 20 16.42 25.29 0.04
CA ASP A 20 17.18 24.61 -1.00
C ASP A 20 18.69 24.87 -0.81
N LEU A 21 19.06 26.06 -0.33
CA LEU A 21 20.43 26.32 0.11
C LEU A 21 20.84 25.45 1.31
N TYR A 22 19.95 25.26 2.28
CA TYR A 22 20.22 24.35 3.41
C TYR A 22 20.38 22.90 2.97
N LYS A 23 19.56 22.39 2.04
CA LYS A 23 19.75 21.04 1.47
C LYS A 23 21.08 20.91 0.74
N TRP A 24 21.41 21.89 -0.10
CA TRP A 24 22.67 21.89 -0.83
C TRP A 24 23.88 21.87 0.12
N TRP A 25 23.82 22.67 1.19
CA TRP A 25 24.86 22.68 2.22
C TRP A 25 24.93 21.37 2.99
N GLY A 26 23.79 20.78 3.35
CA GLY A 26 23.73 19.46 3.98
C GLY A 26 24.40 18.39 3.12
N HIS A 27 24.13 18.36 1.81
CA HIS A 27 24.80 17.44 0.88
C HIS A 27 26.30 17.66 0.78
N TYR A 28 26.74 18.93 0.82
CA TYR A 28 28.16 19.25 0.86
C TYR A 28 28.81 18.73 2.15
N LEU A 29 28.19 18.93 3.31
CA LEU A 29 28.69 18.43 4.60
C LEU A 29 28.73 16.90 4.66
N GLU A 30 27.72 16.21 4.13
CA GLU A 30 27.75 14.75 3.95
C GLU A 30 28.97 14.31 3.13
N SER A 31 29.30 15.02 2.06
CA SER A 31 30.46 14.70 1.22
C SER A 31 31.80 14.85 1.95
N GLN A 32 31.84 15.70 2.98
CA GLN A 32 32.98 15.88 3.87
C GLN A 32 32.96 14.91 5.07
N SER A 33 32.01 13.97 5.09
CA SER A 33 31.76 13.04 6.19
C SER A 33 31.29 13.70 7.50
N ASP A 34 30.88 14.97 7.45
CA ASP A 34 30.30 15.68 8.61
C ASP A 34 28.79 15.46 8.67
N MET A 35 28.41 14.28 9.16
CA MET A 35 27.01 13.85 9.21
C MET A 35 26.19 14.61 10.25
N GLU A 36 26.80 15.05 11.35
CA GLU A 36 26.10 15.77 12.42
C GLU A 36 25.72 17.18 11.97
N ALA A 37 26.65 17.90 11.33
CA ALA A 37 26.34 19.19 10.73
C ALA A 37 25.34 19.03 9.59
N ALA A 38 25.46 18.00 8.74
CA ALA A 38 24.50 17.73 7.68
C ALA A 38 23.07 17.55 8.23
N LEU A 39 22.90 16.76 9.30
CA LEU A 39 21.62 16.57 9.97
C LEU A 39 21.01 17.87 10.47
N HIS A 40 21.82 18.77 11.04
CA HIS A 40 21.35 20.10 11.46
C HIS A 40 20.74 20.89 10.29
N TYR A 41 21.43 20.93 9.14
CA TYR A 41 20.94 21.65 7.98
C TYR A 41 19.72 20.98 7.32
N TYR A 42 19.63 19.65 7.33
CA TYR A 42 18.42 18.97 6.88
C TYR A 42 17.23 19.18 7.80
N ASP A 43 17.44 19.38 9.10
CA ASP A 43 16.38 19.79 10.03
C ASP A 43 15.85 21.18 9.69
N LEU A 44 16.74 22.15 9.48
CA LEU A 44 16.37 23.50 9.03
C LEU A 44 15.63 23.48 7.68
N ALA A 45 16.04 22.60 6.77
CA ALA A 45 15.39 22.42 5.47
C ALA A 45 14.06 21.63 5.54
N GLN A 46 13.79 20.93 6.65
CA GLN A 46 12.73 19.91 6.77
C GLN A 46 12.87 18.81 5.70
N ASP A 47 14.10 18.44 5.36
CA ASP A 47 14.40 17.35 4.42
C ASP A 47 14.47 16.00 5.13
N TYR A 48 13.29 15.47 5.46
CA TYR A 48 13.16 14.23 6.23
C TYR A 48 13.74 13.00 5.54
N LEU A 49 13.75 12.97 4.20
CA LEU A 49 14.36 11.84 3.47
C LEU A 49 15.87 11.83 3.69
N SER A 50 16.53 12.97 3.56
CA SER A 50 17.98 13.07 3.80
C SER A 50 18.33 12.79 5.25
N GLN A 51 17.54 13.29 6.22
CA GLN A 51 17.73 12.93 7.63
C GLN A 51 17.65 11.42 7.86
N VAL A 52 16.60 10.76 7.35
CA VAL A 52 16.44 9.30 7.46
C VAL A 52 17.60 8.56 6.81
N ARG A 53 18.04 8.97 5.61
CA ARG A 53 19.18 8.35 4.93
C ARG A 53 20.45 8.40 5.78
N VAL A 54 20.76 9.57 6.35
CA VAL A 54 21.93 9.74 7.22
C VAL A 54 21.79 8.91 8.50
N HIS A 55 20.64 8.94 9.17
CA HIS A 55 20.42 8.11 10.37
C HIS A 55 20.54 6.61 10.08
N CYS A 56 20.00 6.13 8.96
CA CYS A 56 20.17 4.74 8.53
C CYS A 56 21.65 4.42 8.25
N TYR A 57 22.39 5.31 7.58
CA TYR A 57 23.82 5.13 7.32
C TYR A 57 24.64 5.03 8.63
N LEU A 58 24.27 5.81 9.64
CA LEU A 58 24.89 5.77 10.97
C LEU A 58 24.45 4.56 11.83
N GLY A 59 23.59 3.69 11.31
CA GLY A 59 23.04 2.54 12.05
C GLY A 59 21.93 2.90 13.05
N ASN A 60 21.50 4.15 13.09
CA ASN A 60 20.47 4.66 14.00
C ASN A 60 19.07 4.48 13.43
N ILE A 61 18.69 3.24 13.13
CA ILE A 61 17.41 2.92 12.48
C ILE A 61 16.21 3.34 13.35
N GLN A 62 16.31 3.26 14.68
CA GLN A 62 15.24 3.71 15.58
C GLN A 62 14.95 5.20 15.39
N LYS A 63 15.99 6.04 15.26
CA LYS A 63 15.79 7.47 15.04
C LYS A 63 15.20 7.76 13.66
N ALA A 64 15.64 7.02 12.65
CA ALA A 64 15.06 7.11 11.31
C ALA A 64 13.56 6.74 11.31
N SER A 65 13.20 5.69 12.04
CA SER A 65 11.81 5.24 12.22
C SER A 65 10.96 6.28 12.95
N GLU A 66 11.48 6.91 14.00
CA GLU A 66 10.82 8.03 14.68
C GLU A 66 10.50 9.17 13.71
N ILE A 67 11.50 9.63 12.94
CA ILE A 67 11.32 10.72 11.97
C ILE A 67 10.27 10.35 10.93
N ALA A 68 10.31 9.14 10.37
CA ALA A 68 9.32 8.67 9.40
C ALA A 68 7.90 8.59 10.01
N ASN A 69 7.79 8.20 11.29
CA ASN A 69 6.52 8.13 12.00
C ASN A 69 5.96 9.50 12.36
N GLU A 70 6.77 10.42 12.86
CA GLU A 70 6.31 11.76 13.24
C GLU A 70 5.93 12.61 12.03
N THR A 71 6.72 12.53 10.95
CA THR A 71 6.55 13.41 9.79
C THR A 71 5.53 12.88 8.78
N GLY A 72 5.33 11.56 8.73
CA GLY A 72 4.50 10.92 7.69
C GLY A 72 5.04 11.10 6.27
N ASN A 73 6.32 11.47 6.12
CA ASN A 73 6.94 11.63 4.83
C ASN A 73 7.03 10.26 4.12
N ARG A 74 6.39 10.16 2.93
CA ARG A 74 6.30 8.90 2.18
C ARG A 74 7.67 8.38 1.74
N ALA A 75 8.54 9.25 1.25
CA ALA A 75 9.88 8.85 0.78
C ALA A 75 10.75 8.39 1.95
N ALA A 76 10.69 9.09 3.09
CA ALA A 76 11.38 8.70 4.31
C ALA A 76 10.88 7.35 4.83
N SER A 77 9.56 7.14 4.89
CA SER A 77 8.96 5.86 5.27
C SER A 77 9.36 4.73 4.33
N TYR A 78 9.40 4.98 3.01
CA TYR A 78 9.86 4.00 2.04
C TYR A 78 11.32 3.60 2.27
N HIS A 79 12.19 4.57 2.57
CA HIS A 79 13.60 4.30 2.85
C HIS A 79 13.76 3.45 4.12
N VAL A 80 13.04 3.77 5.20
CA VAL A 80 13.04 2.96 6.43
C VAL A 80 12.52 1.54 6.17
N ALA A 81 11.46 1.39 5.37
CA ALA A 81 10.91 0.08 5.01
C ALA A 81 11.95 -0.83 4.34
N ARG A 82 12.73 -0.29 3.39
CA ARG A 82 13.81 -1.04 2.72
C ARG A 82 14.93 -1.45 3.67
N GLN A 83 15.23 -0.61 4.66
CA GLN A 83 16.27 -0.92 5.65
C GLN A 83 15.85 -2.06 6.57
N TYR A 84 14.59 -2.06 7.04
CA TYR A 84 14.06 -3.20 7.78
C TYR A 84 13.94 -4.47 6.94
N GLU A 85 13.56 -4.33 5.66
CA GLU A 85 13.54 -5.47 4.74
C GLU A 85 14.92 -6.12 4.60
N GLY A 86 15.98 -5.32 4.43
CA GLY A 86 17.36 -5.82 4.36
C GLY A 86 17.88 -6.41 5.68
N GLN A 87 17.18 -6.20 6.79
CA GLN A 87 17.48 -6.77 8.11
C GLN A 87 16.56 -7.96 8.46
N ASP A 88 15.72 -8.41 7.52
CA ASP A 88 14.69 -9.44 7.71
C ASP A 88 13.63 -9.10 8.79
N GLU A 89 13.49 -7.83 9.13
CA GLU A 89 12.47 -7.31 10.07
C GLU A 89 11.15 -7.04 9.33
N ILE A 90 10.53 -8.13 8.85
CA ILE A 90 9.38 -8.10 7.93
C ILE A 90 8.21 -7.28 8.45
N SER A 91 7.86 -7.43 9.74
CA SER A 91 6.72 -6.72 10.34
C SER A 91 6.90 -5.19 10.29
N GLN A 92 8.11 -4.72 10.59
CA GLN A 92 8.44 -3.29 10.52
C GLN A 92 8.48 -2.81 9.07
N SER A 93 9.04 -3.62 8.16
CA SER A 93 9.07 -3.29 6.74
C SER A 93 7.66 -3.11 6.16
N VAL A 94 6.74 -4.05 6.42
CA VAL A 94 5.33 -3.96 6.00
C VAL A 94 4.66 -2.72 6.57
N HIS A 95 4.89 -2.39 7.85
CA HIS A 95 4.37 -1.18 8.49
C HIS A 95 4.79 0.09 7.73
N PHE A 96 6.09 0.23 7.46
CA PHE A 96 6.62 1.42 6.80
C PHE A 96 6.29 1.48 5.30
N TYR A 97 6.21 0.35 4.60
CA TYR A 97 5.72 0.33 3.21
C TYR A 97 4.25 0.75 3.12
N THR A 98 3.42 0.31 4.06
CA THR A 98 2.01 0.73 4.15
C THR A 98 1.92 2.24 4.38
N ARG A 99 2.74 2.78 5.28
CA ARG A 99 2.81 4.23 5.55
C ARG A 99 3.30 5.03 4.34
N ALA A 100 4.23 4.47 3.57
CA ALA A 100 4.72 5.04 2.32
C ALA A 100 3.70 4.97 1.16
N GLN A 101 2.57 4.26 1.33
CA GLN A 101 1.61 3.90 0.28
C GLN A 101 2.23 3.04 -0.83
N ALA A 102 3.29 2.30 -0.51
CA ALA A 102 3.93 1.34 -1.41
C ALA A 102 3.30 -0.05 -1.22
N TYR A 103 1.99 -0.14 -1.49
CA TYR A 103 1.19 -1.33 -1.18
C TYR A 103 1.67 -2.58 -1.91
N ASN A 104 2.10 -2.46 -3.16
CA ASN A 104 2.69 -3.56 -3.93
C ASN A 104 3.89 -4.22 -3.22
N ASN A 105 4.75 -3.42 -2.57
CA ASN A 105 5.89 -3.93 -1.81
C ASN A 105 5.40 -4.63 -0.54
N ALA A 106 4.48 -4.01 0.21
CA ALA A 106 3.90 -4.61 1.41
C ALA A 106 3.17 -5.94 1.11
N ILE A 107 2.37 -5.98 0.04
CA ILE A 107 1.67 -7.18 -0.46
C ILE A 107 2.66 -8.29 -0.79
N ARG A 108 3.73 -7.97 -1.55
CA ARG A 108 4.78 -8.94 -1.87
C ARG A 108 5.40 -9.54 -0.60
N LEU A 109 5.82 -8.70 0.35
CA LEU A 109 6.39 -9.17 1.62
C LEU A 109 5.39 -10.06 2.38
N CYS A 110 4.12 -9.68 2.43
CA CYS A 110 3.09 -10.48 3.09
C CYS A 110 2.91 -11.84 2.43
N LYS A 111 2.89 -11.92 1.10
CA LYS A 111 2.79 -13.20 0.35
C LYS A 111 4.00 -14.10 0.61
N GLU A 112 5.21 -13.56 0.52
CA GLU A 112 6.46 -14.31 0.74
C GLU A 112 6.57 -14.85 2.18
N ASN A 113 5.99 -14.15 3.16
CA ASN A 113 6.09 -14.49 4.59
C ASN A 113 4.79 -15.10 5.16
N ASN A 114 3.81 -15.48 4.33
CA ASN A 114 2.53 -16.05 4.76
C ASN A 114 1.74 -15.18 5.76
N LEU A 115 1.84 -13.85 5.65
CA LEU A 115 1.09 -12.88 6.48
C LEU A 115 -0.32 -12.65 5.92
N ASP A 116 -1.07 -13.74 5.74
CA ASP A 116 -2.35 -13.76 5.03
C ASP A 116 -3.43 -12.89 5.68
N GLU A 117 -3.34 -12.63 6.98
CA GLU A 117 -4.29 -11.77 7.71
C GLU A 117 -4.17 -10.29 7.32
N GLN A 118 -2.94 -9.79 7.13
CA GLN A 118 -2.69 -8.39 6.79
C GLN A 118 -2.90 -8.10 5.30
N LEU A 119 -2.70 -9.14 4.48
CA LEU A 119 -2.72 -9.08 3.03
C LEU A 119 -4.04 -8.52 2.47
N MET A 120 -5.19 -8.90 3.05
CA MET A 120 -6.51 -8.41 2.61
C MET A 120 -6.64 -6.89 2.75
N ASN A 121 -6.25 -6.35 3.90
CA ASN A 121 -6.39 -4.92 4.16
C ASN A 121 -5.45 -4.11 3.26
N LEU A 122 -4.25 -4.63 2.98
CA LEU A 122 -3.30 -3.99 2.06
C LEU A 122 -3.83 -3.98 0.62
N ALA A 123 -4.39 -5.09 0.16
CA ALA A 123 -4.98 -5.18 -1.18
C ALA A 123 -6.20 -4.26 -1.33
N LEU A 124 -7.03 -4.10 -0.29
CA LEU A 124 -8.16 -3.16 -0.35
C LEU A 124 -7.73 -1.68 -0.47
N LEU A 125 -6.52 -1.35 -0.01
CA LEU A 125 -5.95 0.00 -0.09
C LEU A 125 -5.15 0.23 -1.40
N SER A 126 -4.84 -0.83 -2.14
CA SER A 126 -4.01 -0.79 -3.34
C SER A 126 -4.84 -0.51 -4.60
N ASN A 127 -4.20 -0.67 -5.77
CA ASN A 127 -4.88 -0.57 -7.05
C ASN A 127 -5.62 -1.90 -7.40
N PRO A 128 -6.51 -1.88 -8.43
CA PRO A 128 -7.22 -3.09 -8.86
C PRO A 128 -6.32 -4.23 -9.35
N GLU A 129 -5.14 -3.95 -9.90
CA GLU A 129 -4.20 -4.99 -10.36
C GLU A 129 -3.64 -5.77 -9.16
N ASP A 130 -3.22 -5.06 -8.11
CA ASP A 130 -2.75 -5.63 -6.84
C ASP A 130 -3.87 -6.40 -6.12
N MET A 131 -5.13 -5.93 -6.21
CA MET A 131 -6.30 -6.66 -5.69
C MET A 131 -6.48 -7.99 -6.41
N MET A 132 -6.40 -7.99 -7.75
CA MET A 132 -6.52 -9.19 -8.57
C MET A 132 -5.38 -10.17 -8.29
N ASP A 133 -4.14 -9.68 -8.24
CA ASP A 133 -2.97 -10.50 -7.90
C ASP A 133 -3.09 -11.11 -6.49
N THR A 134 -3.63 -10.38 -5.53
CA THR A 134 -3.90 -10.90 -4.19
C THR A 134 -5.04 -11.93 -4.18
N ALA A 135 -6.09 -11.72 -4.99
CA ALA A 135 -7.18 -12.68 -5.13
C ALA A 135 -6.70 -14.01 -5.72
N MET A 136 -5.85 -13.96 -6.76
CA MET A 136 -5.23 -15.15 -7.36
C MET A 136 -4.40 -15.93 -6.33
N TYR A 137 -3.62 -15.23 -5.51
CA TYR A 137 -2.83 -15.87 -4.45
C TYR A 137 -3.71 -16.65 -3.46
N TYR A 138 -4.84 -16.10 -3.02
CA TYR A 138 -5.78 -16.83 -2.15
C TYR A 138 -6.44 -18.02 -2.86
N GLU A 139 -6.80 -17.86 -4.13
CA GLU A 139 -7.37 -18.93 -4.96
C GLU A 139 -6.38 -20.10 -5.13
N GLU A 140 -5.11 -19.82 -5.44
CA GLU A 140 -4.04 -20.82 -5.57
C GLU A 140 -3.75 -21.54 -4.25
N LYS A 141 -3.78 -20.81 -3.13
CA LYS A 141 -3.52 -21.39 -1.79
C LYS A 141 -4.67 -22.28 -1.30
N GLY A 142 -5.87 -22.14 -1.86
CA GLY A 142 -7.03 -22.89 -1.39
C GLY A 142 -7.65 -22.33 -0.11
N THR A 143 -7.17 -21.18 0.39
CA THR A 143 -7.59 -20.60 1.67
C THR A 143 -8.18 -19.20 1.49
N HIS A 144 -9.06 -18.79 2.41
CA HIS A 144 -9.70 -17.47 2.38
C HIS A 144 -10.45 -17.16 1.06
N MET A 145 -11.19 -18.14 0.55
CA MET A 145 -11.95 -18.01 -0.71
C MET A 145 -12.98 -16.87 -0.67
N ASP A 146 -13.57 -16.61 0.49
CA ASP A 146 -14.41 -15.46 0.76
C ASP A 146 -13.69 -14.13 0.44
N ARG A 147 -12.42 -14.01 0.84
CA ARG A 147 -11.58 -12.84 0.56
C ARG A 147 -11.20 -12.75 -0.91
N ALA A 148 -10.86 -13.86 -1.55
CA ALA A 148 -10.56 -13.91 -2.98
C ALA A 148 -11.76 -13.41 -3.82
N VAL A 149 -12.97 -13.90 -3.52
CA VAL A 149 -14.21 -13.45 -4.16
C VAL A 149 -14.41 -11.94 -3.98
N MET A 150 -14.22 -11.43 -2.76
CA MET A 150 -14.38 -10.01 -2.46
C MET A 150 -13.35 -9.15 -3.21
N LEU A 151 -12.10 -9.58 -3.29
CA LEU A 151 -11.05 -8.86 -4.01
C LEU A 151 -11.30 -8.83 -5.53
N TYR A 152 -11.69 -9.95 -6.14
CA TYR A 152 -12.08 -9.96 -7.56
C TYR A 152 -13.24 -8.98 -7.83
N HIS A 153 -14.23 -8.96 -6.95
CA HIS A 153 -15.35 -8.05 -7.07
C HIS A 153 -14.92 -6.58 -6.96
N LYS A 154 -14.12 -6.23 -5.95
CA LYS A 154 -13.61 -4.86 -5.75
C LYS A 154 -12.63 -4.41 -6.85
N ALA A 155 -11.93 -5.35 -7.48
CA ALA A 155 -11.11 -5.09 -8.67
C ALA A 155 -11.94 -4.87 -9.95
N GLY A 156 -13.27 -5.07 -9.91
CA GLY A 156 -14.17 -4.93 -11.06
C GLY A 156 -14.38 -6.21 -11.86
N HIS A 157 -13.79 -7.34 -11.46
CA HIS A 157 -13.93 -8.64 -12.11
C HIS A 157 -15.13 -9.42 -11.56
N VAL A 158 -16.34 -8.86 -11.72
CA VAL A 158 -17.59 -9.40 -11.16
C VAL A 158 -17.86 -10.84 -11.65
N SER A 159 -17.68 -11.12 -12.94
CA SER A 159 -17.92 -12.46 -13.49
C SER A 159 -17.05 -13.53 -12.82
N LYS A 160 -15.75 -13.26 -12.65
CA LYS A 160 -14.80 -14.17 -11.98
C LYS A 160 -15.12 -14.30 -10.49
N ALA A 161 -15.50 -13.21 -9.82
CA ALA A 161 -15.92 -13.24 -8.43
C ALA A 161 -17.15 -14.14 -8.22
N LEU A 162 -18.17 -14.02 -9.09
CA LEU A 162 -19.36 -14.86 -9.06
C LEU A 162 -19.05 -16.33 -9.34
N GLU A 163 -18.23 -16.61 -10.35
CA GLU A 163 -17.81 -17.97 -10.67
C GLU A 163 -17.08 -18.63 -9.50
N LEU A 164 -16.14 -17.91 -8.88
CA LEU A 164 -15.43 -18.41 -7.72
C LEU A 164 -16.37 -18.60 -6.52
N ALA A 165 -17.29 -17.66 -6.29
CA ALA A 165 -18.28 -17.75 -5.21
C ALA A 165 -19.20 -18.96 -5.38
N PHE A 166 -19.64 -19.26 -6.61
CA PHE A 166 -20.42 -20.46 -6.91
C PHE A 166 -19.60 -21.74 -6.73
N ALA A 167 -18.36 -21.77 -7.23
CA ALA A 167 -17.50 -22.94 -7.16
C ALA A 167 -17.09 -23.30 -5.72
N THR A 168 -16.96 -22.30 -4.85
CA THR A 168 -16.50 -22.46 -3.46
C THR A 168 -17.62 -22.28 -2.43
N GLU A 169 -18.87 -22.22 -2.88
CA GLU A 169 -20.08 -22.09 -2.06
C GLU A 169 -20.03 -20.92 -1.05
N GLN A 170 -19.46 -19.78 -1.46
CA GLN A 170 -19.30 -18.61 -0.60
C GLN A 170 -20.58 -17.75 -0.57
N PHE A 171 -21.61 -18.25 0.11
CA PHE A 171 -22.94 -17.63 0.17
C PHE A 171 -22.93 -16.18 0.64
N GLY A 172 -22.17 -15.89 1.71
CA GLY A 172 -22.10 -14.54 2.28
C GLY A 172 -21.48 -13.53 1.30
N ALA A 173 -20.41 -13.93 0.62
CA ALA A 173 -19.76 -13.07 -0.37
C ALA A 173 -20.66 -12.87 -1.60
N LEU A 174 -21.38 -13.91 -2.04
CA LEU A 174 -22.30 -13.81 -3.17
C LEU A 174 -23.47 -12.84 -2.89
N GLN A 175 -24.03 -12.85 -1.68
CA GLN A 175 -25.08 -11.90 -1.30
C GLN A 175 -24.63 -10.45 -1.46
N LEU A 176 -23.41 -10.13 -0.98
CA LEU A 176 -22.84 -8.79 -1.11
C LEU A 176 -22.64 -8.40 -2.57
N ILE A 177 -22.14 -9.31 -3.41
CA ILE A 177 -21.98 -9.03 -4.85
C ILE A 177 -23.35 -8.80 -5.51
N ALA A 178 -24.36 -9.59 -5.13
CA ALA A 178 -25.70 -9.49 -5.70
C ALA A 178 -26.47 -8.22 -5.29
N GLU A 179 -26.02 -7.50 -4.26
CA GLU A 179 -26.54 -6.18 -3.93
C GLU A 179 -26.11 -5.11 -4.94
N ASP A 180 -24.92 -5.26 -5.52
CA ASP A 180 -24.36 -4.32 -6.50
C ASP A 180 -24.82 -4.61 -7.95
N LEU A 181 -25.43 -5.77 -8.21
CA LEU A 181 -25.99 -6.14 -9.50
C LEU A 181 -27.29 -5.36 -9.82
N ASN A 182 -27.39 -4.84 -11.03
CA ASN A 182 -28.52 -4.02 -11.49
C ASN A 182 -28.86 -4.27 -12.98
N GLU A 183 -29.81 -3.52 -13.54
CA GLU A 183 -30.29 -3.65 -14.93
C GLU A 183 -29.19 -3.45 -15.99
N ASN A 184 -28.04 -2.85 -15.65
CA ASN A 184 -26.89 -2.70 -16.56
C ASN A 184 -25.92 -3.90 -16.49
N SER A 185 -26.15 -4.85 -15.59
CA SER A 185 -25.33 -6.05 -15.45
C SER A 185 -25.68 -7.06 -16.54
N ASP A 186 -24.74 -7.95 -16.87
CA ASP A 186 -24.97 -8.99 -17.87
C ASP A 186 -26.20 -9.86 -17.49
N PRO A 187 -27.24 -9.93 -18.36
CA PRO A 187 -28.43 -10.75 -18.13
C PRO A 187 -28.13 -12.21 -17.81
N ALA A 188 -27.05 -12.77 -18.38
CA ALA A 188 -26.63 -14.14 -18.09
C ALA A 188 -26.13 -14.31 -16.64
N LEU A 189 -25.44 -13.31 -16.10
CA LEU A 189 -24.99 -13.30 -14.70
C LEU A 189 -26.19 -13.15 -13.75
N LEU A 190 -27.11 -12.24 -14.07
CA LEU A 190 -28.33 -12.04 -13.29
C LEU A 190 -29.17 -13.32 -13.21
N ALA A 191 -29.32 -14.04 -14.32
CA ALA A 191 -29.99 -15.32 -14.37
C ALA A 191 -29.29 -16.37 -13.48
N ARG A 192 -27.97 -16.54 -13.60
CA ARG A 192 -27.19 -17.48 -12.76
C ARG A 192 -27.31 -17.17 -11.27
N CYS A 193 -27.22 -15.89 -10.88
CA CYS A 193 -27.42 -15.45 -9.50
C CYS A 193 -28.84 -15.74 -9.03
N SER A 194 -29.85 -15.49 -9.87
CA SER A 194 -31.24 -15.77 -9.49
C SER A 194 -31.51 -17.26 -9.25
N ASP A 195 -30.99 -18.15 -10.10
CA ASP A 195 -31.12 -19.60 -9.92
C ASP A 195 -30.48 -20.08 -8.61
N PHE A 196 -29.35 -19.46 -8.24
CA PHE A 196 -28.70 -19.73 -6.98
C PHE A 196 -29.55 -19.31 -5.79
N PHE A 197 -30.12 -18.09 -5.80
CA PHE A 197 -30.98 -17.62 -4.73
C PHE A 197 -32.27 -18.44 -4.61
N ILE A 198 -32.83 -18.93 -5.72
CA ILE A 198 -33.97 -19.87 -5.72
C ILE A 198 -33.60 -21.16 -4.99
N LYS A 199 -32.45 -21.76 -5.30
CA LYS A 199 -31.98 -23.00 -4.65
C LYS A 199 -31.80 -22.84 -3.13
N HIS A 200 -31.53 -21.63 -2.66
CA HIS A 200 -31.34 -21.31 -1.24
C HIS A 200 -32.57 -20.66 -0.60
N ALA A 201 -33.74 -20.79 -1.22
CA ALA A 201 -35.02 -20.25 -0.74
C ALA A 201 -35.05 -18.72 -0.53
N GLN A 202 -34.13 -17.97 -1.15
CA GLN A 202 -34.13 -16.50 -1.19
C GLN A 202 -34.91 -15.99 -2.40
N TYR A 203 -36.20 -16.31 -2.44
CA TYR A 203 -37.06 -16.03 -3.60
C TYR A 203 -37.20 -14.54 -3.91
N GLN A 204 -37.23 -13.68 -2.89
CA GLN A 204 -37.37 -12.24 -3.07
C GLN A 204 -36.22 -11.66 -3.92
N LYS A 205 -34.97 -11.95 -3.54
CA LYS A 205 -33.79 -11.48 -4.27
C LYS A 205 -33.69 -12.10 -5.66
N ALA A 206 -34.07 -13.37 -5.80
CA ALA A 206 -34.12 -14.02 -7.10
C ALA A 206 -35.09 -13.33 -8.08
N VAL A 207 -36.28 -12.93 -7.60
CA VAL A 207 -37.27 -12.23 -8.43
C VAL A 207 -36.73 -10.86 -8.86
N GLU A 208 -36.12 -10.10 -7.95
CA GLU A 208 -35.50 -8.81 -8.27
C GLU A 208 -34.45 -8.92 -9.38
N LEU A 209 -33.56 -9.91 -9.28
CA LEU A 209 -32.53 -10.16 -10.29
C LEU A 209 -33.13 -10.63 -11.64
N LEU A 210 -34.17 -11.47 -11.61
CA LEU A 210 -34.87 -11.91 -12.84
C LEU A 210 -35.60 -10.76 -13.54
N VAL A 211 -36.15 -9.81 -12.78
CA VAL A 211 -36.76 -8.61 -13.36
C VAL A 211 -35.70 -7.74 -14.02
N ALA A 212 -34.55 -7.56 -13.36
CA ALA A 212 -33.43 -6.83 -13.93
C ALA A 212 -32.87 -7.49 -15.21
N ALA A 213 -32.90 -8.83 -15.30
CA ALA A 213 -32.38 -9.60 -16.44
C ALA A 213 -33.29 -9.58 -17.69
N LYS A 214 -34.57 -9.20 -17.55
CA LYS A 214 -35.59 -9.27 -18.62
C LYS A 214 -35.83 -7.95 -19.34
N LYS A 215 -35.20 -6.87 -18.90
CA LYS A 215 -35.19 -5.58 -19.58
C LYS A 215 -34.04 -5.51 -20.59
#